data_AF-A0A4Q3LE76-F1
#
_entry.id   AF-A0A4Q3LE76-F1
#
_cell.length_a   1.000
_cell.length_b   1.000
_cell.length_c   1.000
_cell.angle_alpha   90.00
_cell.angle_beta   90.00
_cell.angle_gamma   90.00
#
_symmetry.space_group_name_H-M   'P 1'
#
loop_
_entity.id
_entity.type
_entity.pdbx_description
1 polymer ?
#
loop_
_entity_poly.entity_id
_entity_poly.type
_entity_poly.pdbx_seq_one_letter_code
_entity_poly.pdbx_strand_id
1 'polypeptide(L)'
;MTTALAASILDAVLGLTLASTGQDSGNRFALQGVTLGSRDDGAIEIGIARFEAASLRVASGPLVLEVGQLALHELVALVRIEEGKPRLFSLRAASAELSGVKVHGPLVLPPHAKGDAHGAWMLGPLAAANGTIRAEIVDAHLLFDADVTVPIREGEVEFKDATVEHVGPDSRMGASRLGLYVDAPNGRSYLYQFASTPVAGVEFERRGAMLGPWVTDRGKLHLQPFAEWLLRQPWSEGAMGITEQARLLFDRTRLDGELRLGDGKFAAPGVQAEVVGRAEGRNVVRVHSEAVGQGLHVDVDSLLARSAVLGLRGTQVRCDEVAGAFKLRLYVEDAQMQFAFDLDSLAISGLRLGDSLC
;
A
#
# COMPACT_ATOMS: atom_id res chain seq x y z
N MET A 1 -7.48 -31.56 20.64
CA MET A 1 -6.41 -30.69 21.21
C MET A 1 -5.58 -30.02 20.12
N THR A 2 -5.07 -30.77 19.14
CA THR A 2 -4.25 -30.23 18.03
C THR A 2 -4.94 -29.15 17.19
N THR A 3 -6.24 -29.32 16.90
CA THR A 3 -7.05 -28.33 16.15
C THR A 3 -7.32 -27.04 16.92
N ALA A 4 -7.59 -27.12 18.23
CA ALA A 4 -7.81 -25.93 19.06
C ALA A 4 -6.54 -25.11 19.25
N LEU A 5 -5.39 -25.77 19.42
CA LEU A 5 -4.08 -25.12 19.46
C LEU A 5 -3.74 -24.46 18.10
N ALA A 6 -3.99 -25.17 16.99
CA ALA A 6 -3.78 -24.64 15.65
C ALA A 6 -4.63 -23.39 15.37
N ALA A 7 -5.90 -23.40 15.80
CA ALA A 7 -6.78 -22.23 15.69
C ALA A 7 -6.27 -21.05 16.53
N SER A 8 -5.83 -21.28 17.77
CA SER A 8 -5.30 -20.20 18.62
C SER A 8 -3.99 -19.59 18.08
N ILE A 9 -3.14 -20.39 17.43
CA ILE A 9 -1.92 -19.91 16.77
C ILE A 9 -2.28 -19.02 15.59
N LEU A 10 -3.28 -19.40 14.79
CA LEU A 10 -3.78 -18.57 13.69
C LEU A 10 -4.43 -17.28 14.19
N ASP A 11 -5.23 -17.35 15.25
CA ASP A 11 -5.87 -16.17 15.82
C ASP A 11 -4.82 -15.12 16.22
N ALA A 12 -3.70 -15.59 16.77
CA ALA A 12 -2.57 -14.74 17.12
C ALA A 12 -1.82 -14.22 15.89
N VAL A 13 -1.40 -15.10 14.98
CA VAL A 13 -0.58 -14.74 13.80
C VAL A 13 -1.35 -13.83 12.84
N LEU A 14 -2.65 -14.07 12.67
CA LEU A 14 -3.50 -13.29 11.76
C LEU A 14 -4.21 -12.13 12.46
N GLY A 15 -4.21 -12.09 13.81
CA GLY A 15 -4.94 -11.07 14.58
C GLY A 15 -6.47 -11.14 14.40
N LEU A 16 -6.99 -12.29 13.96
CA LEU A 16 -8.40 -12.52 13.64
C LEU A 16 -9.01 -13.52 14.62
N THR A 17 -10.32 -13.43 14.84
CA THR A 17 -11.04 -14.47 15.57
C THR A 17 -11.60 -15.43 14.54
N LEU A 18 -11.01 -16.60 14.40
CA LEU A 18 -11.60 -17.67 13.61
C LEU A 18 -12.95 -18.03 14.27
N ALA A 19 -14.04 -17.96 13.51
CA ALA A 19 -15.33 -18.44 13.98
C ALA A 19 -15.16 -19.90 14.45
N SER A 20 -15.82 -20.27 15.55
CA SER A 20 -15.72 -21.60 16.12
C SER A 20 -15.90 -22.65 15.02
N THR A 21 -14.91 -23.53 14.88
CA THR A 21 -14.86 -24.58 13.86
C THR A 21 -16.16 -25.39 13.91
N GLY A 22 -17.05 -25.11 12.96
CA GLY A 22 -18.39 -25.69 12.93
C GLY A 22 -19.21 -25.44 11.67
N GLN A 23 -18.83 -24.54 10.75
CA GLN A 23 -19.62 -24.29 9.53
C GLN A 23 -18.87 -24.30 8.18
N ASP A 24 -17.53 -24.18 8.14
CA ASP A 24 -16.77 -24.33 6.90
C ASP A 24 -15.90 -25.60 6.95
N SER A 25 -16.29 -26.61 6.17
CA SER A 25 -15.61 -27.91 6.01
C SER A 25 -14.26 -27.84 5.27
N GLY A 26 -13.67 -26.65 5.13
CA GLY A 26 -12.51 -26.38 4.29
C GLY A 26 -11.15 -26.32 5.00
N ASN A 27 -11.10 -25.90 6.27
CA ASN A 27 -9.82 -25.63 6.95
C ASN A 27 -9.04 -26.93 7.22
N ARG A 28 -7.79 -27.01 6.75
CA ARG A 28 -6.90 -28.15 6.99
C ARG A 28 -5.69 -27.73 7.81
N PHE A 29 -5.31 -28.55 8.79
CA PHE A 29 -4.19 -28.28 9.71
C PHE A 29 -3.28 -29.49 9.82
N ALA A 30 -1.97 -29.28 9.78
CA ALA A 30 -0.96 -30.29 10.06
C ALA A 30 0.09 -29.74 11.02
N LEU A 31 0.49 -30.58 11.98
CA LEU A 31 1.54 -30.29 12.97
C LEU A 31 2.57 -31.41 12.92
N GLN A 32 3.86 -31.05 12.89
CA GLN A 32 4.96 -32.01 12.96
C GLN A 32 5.97 -31.56 14.01
N GLY A 33 6.56 -32.54 14.71
CA GLY A 33 7.61 -32.30 15.71
C GLY A 33 7.15 -31.44 16.89
N VAL A 34 5.99 -31.77 17.47
CA VAL A 34 5.46 -31.05 18.63
C VAL A 34 6.26 -31.43 19.89
N THR A 35 6.76 -30.44 20.59
CA THR A 35 7.42 -30.57 21.89
C THR A 35 6.71 -29.70 22.93
N LEU A 36 6.76 -30.14 24.18
CA LEU A 36 6.18 -29.44 25.31
C LEU A 36 7.24 -29.35 26.41
N GLY A 37 7.48 -28.13 26.88
CA GLY A 37 8.37 -27.83 27.99
C GLY A 37 7.69 -26.90 28.98
N SER A 38 8.19 -26.90 30.22
CA SER A 38 7.89 -25.84 31.19
C SER A 38 9.14 -25.00 31.35
N ARG A 39 8.97 -23.68 31.44
CA ARG A 39 10.03 -22.75 31.78
C ARG A 39 10.01 -22.46 33.28
N ASP A 40 11.13 -21.98 33.80
CA ASP A 40 11.29 -21.62 35.21
C ASP A 40 10.37 -20.47 35.65
N ASP A 41 9.88 -19.66 34.70
CA ASP A 41 8.92 -18.58 34.93
C ASP A 41 7.45 -19.05 34.93
N GLY A 42 7.20 -20.36 34.88
CA GLY A 42 5.86 -20.95 34.87
C GLY A 42 5.15 -20.88 33.52
N ALA A 43 5.80 -20.37 32.46
CA ALA A 43 5.27 -20.45 31.11
C ALA A 43 5.41 -21.87 30.54
N ILE A 44 4.39 -22.30 29.81
CA ILE A 44 4.42 -23.53 29.01
C ILE A 44 5.03 -23.17 27.65
N GLU A 45 6.13 -23.81 27.31
CA GLU A 45 6.76 -23.69 26.00
C GLU A 45 6.26 -24.81 25.09
N ILE A 46 5.73 -24.42 23.94
CA ILE A 46 5.25 -25.33 22.90
C ILE A 46 6.13 -25.15 21.67
N GLY A 47 6.95 -26.14 21.35
CA GLY A 47 7.73 -26.18 20.12
C GLY A 47 6.99 -26.96 19.04
N ILE A 48 7.00 -26.49 17.80
CA ILE A 48 6.43 -27.15 16.63
C ILE A 48 7.41 -26.98 15.49
N ALA A 49 8.02 -28.08 15.03
CA ALA A 49 9.01 -28.05 13.94
C ALA A 49 8.40 -27.53 12.62
N ARG A 50 7.17 -27.96 12.30
CA ARG A 50 6.43 -27.50 11.13
C ARG A 50 4.94 -27.42 11.43
N PHE A 51 4.37 -26.26 11.16
CA PHE A 51 2.93 -25.99 11.22
C PHE A 51 2.44 -25.66 9.82
N GLU A 52 1.36 -26.30 9.38
CA GLU A 52 0.71 -25.97 8.12
C GLU A 52 -0.77 -25.76 8.33
N ALA A 53 -1.29 -24.73 7.66
CA ALA A 53 -2.70 -24.45 7.55
C ALA A 53 -3.06 -24.16 6.10
N ALA A 54 -4.20 -24.67 5.63
CA ALA A 54 -4.64 -24.48 4.26
C ALA A 54 -6.14 -24.26 4.16
N SER A 55 -6.53 -23.60 3.07
CA SER A 55 -7.91 -23.26 2.74
C SER A 55 -8.61 -22.47 3.84
N LEU A 56 -7.88 -21.53 4.44
CA LEU A 56 -8.43 -20.69 5.51
C LEU A 56 -9.30 -19.60 4.90
N ARG A 57 -10.47 -19.41 5.48
CA ARG A 57 -11.36 -18.31 5.14
C ARG A 57 -11.87 -17.66 6.41
N VAL A 58 -11.75 -16.34 6.46
CA VAL A 58 -12.17 -15.54 7.61
C VAL A 58 -12.95 -14.34 7.11
N ALA A 59 -14.15 -14.15 7.64
CA ALA A 59 -14.97 -12.98 7.37
C ALA A 59 -15.05 -12.11 8.63
N SER A 60 -14.88 -10.79 8.48
CA SER A 60 -15.04 -9.82 9.54
C SER A 60 -15.85 -8.63 9.02
N GLY A 61 -17.17 -8.70 9.19
CA GLY A 61 -18.09 -7.74 8.56
C GLY A 61 -18.03 -7.89 7.04
N PRO A 62 -17.85 -6.79 6.28
CA PRO A 62 -17.78 -6.84 4.81
C PRO A 62 -16.38 -7.23 4.28
N LEU A 63 -15.39 -7.42 5.15
CA LEU A 63 -14.05 -7.85 4.78
C LEU A 63 -13.97 -9.37 4.77
N VAL A 64 -13.41 -9.92 3.70
CA VAL A 64 -13.12 -11.34 3.55
C VAL A 64 -11.62 -11.52 3.34
N LEU A 65 -11.02 -12.36 4.17
CA LEU A 65 -9.65 -12.87 4.03
C LEU A 65 -9.72 -14.35 3.66
N GLU A 66 -9.01 -14.71 2.60
CA GLU A 66 -8.75 -16.09 2.20
C GLU A 66 -7.24 -16.32 2.23
N VAL A 67 -6.81 -17.47 2.73
CA VAL A 67 -5.41 -17.91 2.69
C VAL A 67 -5.38 -19.31 2.14
N GLY A 68 -4.80 -19.46 0.95
CA GLY A 68 -4.63 -20.77 0.30
C GLY A 68 -3.75 -21.70 1.13
N GLN A 69 -2.57 -21.23 1.50
CA GLN A 69 -1.62 -21.98 2.34
C GLN A 69 -0.82 -21.04 3.25
N LEU A 70 -0.60 -21.49 4.48
CA LEU A 70 0.32 -20.94 5.46
C LEU A 70 1.21 -22.09 5.95
N ALA A 71 2.53 -21.90 5.91
CA ALA A 71 3.50 -22.77 6.55
C ALA A 71 4.36 -21.97 7.53
N LEU A 72 4.53 -22.46 8.75
CA LEU A 72 5.46 -21.91 9.74
C LEU A 72 6.50 -22.98 10.08
N HIS A 73 7.77 -22.58 10.14
CA HIS A 73 8.89 -23.46 10.48
C HIS A 73 9.53 -23.03 11.79
N GLU A 74 9.90 -24.04 12.60
CA GLU A 74 10.53 -23.86 13.90
C GLU A 74 9.74 -22.88 14.80
N LEU A 75 8.45 -23.17 14.93
CA LEU A 75 7.53 -22.37 15.73
C LEU A 75 7.75 -22.67 17.22
N VAL A 76 7.91 -21.61 18.01
CA VAL A 76 7.96 -21.65 19.47
C VAL A 76 6.90 -20.70 20.01
N ALA A 77 5.94 -21.25 20.74
CA ALA A 77 4.88 -20.50 21.39
C ALA A 77 5.04 -20.60 22.91
N LEU A 78 5.00 -19.45 23.59
CA LEU A 78 4.93 -19.39 25.05
C LEU A 78 3.49 -19.14 25.47
N VAL A 79 2.96 -20.02 26.32
CA VAL A 79 1.59 -19.97 26.82
C VAL A 79 1.61 -19.85 28.33
N ARG A 80 0.80 -18.94 28.87
CA ARG A 80 0.58 -18.79 30.32
C ARG A 80 -0.86 -19.13 30.66
N ILE A 81 -1.08 -19.65 31.86
CA ILE A 81 -2.43 -19.87 32.38
C ILE A 81 -2.82 -18.64 33.20
N GLU A 82 -3.69 -17.80 32.66
CA GLU A 82 -4.24 -16.62 33.33
C GLU A 82 -5.72 -16.87 33.63
N GLU A 83 -6.14 -16.70 34.88
CA GLU A 83 -7.54 -16.94 35.30
C GLU A 83 -8.06 -18.34 34.90
N GLY A 84 -7.16 -19.35 34.92
CA GLY A 84 -7.47 -20.72 34.51
C GLY A 84 -7.60 -20.93 33.01
N LYS A 85 -7.28 -19.94 32.17
CA LYS A 85 -7.33 -20.02 30.71
C LYS A 85 -5.92 -19.92 30.11
N PRO A 86 -5.56 -20.80 29.15
CA PRO A 86 -4.32 -20.63 28.41
C PRO A 86 -4.40 -19.37 27.55
N ARG A 87 -3.39 -18.52 27.66
CA ARG A 87 -3.19 -17.32 26.85
C ARG A 87 -1.81 -17.37 26.21
N LEU A 88 -1.79 -17.13 24.90
CA LEU A 88 -0.53 -16.97 24.18
C LEU A 88 0.14 -15.68 24.67
N PHE A 89 1.37 -15.82 25.16
CA PHE A 89 2.18 -14.73 25.64
C PHE A 89 3.13 -14.21 24.56
N SER A 90 3.81 -15.13 23.87
CA SER A 90 4.65 -14.79 22.72
C SER A 90 4.70 -15.94 21.72
N LEU A 91 5.06 -15.60 20.49
CA LEU A 91 5.22 -16.57 19.41
C LEU A 91 6.42 -16.17 18.56
N ARG A 92 7.24 -17.15 18.22
CA ARG A 92 8.39 -16.99 17.32
C ARG A 92 8.39 -18.09 16.28
N ALA A 93 8.74 -17.77 15.04
CA ALA A 93 8.99 -18.76 14.01
C ALA A 93 10.24 -18.35 13.23
N ALA A 94 11.07 -19.32 12.85
CA ALA A 94 12.26 -19.05 12.04
C ALA A 94 11.88 -18.54 10.65
N SER A 95 10.86 -19.15 10.05
CA SER A 95 10.27 -18.67 8.80
C SER A 95 8.76 -18.90 8.72
N ALA A 96 8.12 -18.10 7.88
CA ALA A 96 6.72 -18.26 7.49
C ALA A 96 6.58 -18.10 5.98
N GLU A 97 5.73 -18.93 5.37
CA GLU A 97 5.38 -18.86 3.97
C GLU A 97 3.87 -18.74 3.84
N LEU A 98 3.40 -17.76 3.07
CA LEU A 98 1.99 -17.59 2.73
C LEU A 98 1.83 -17.60 1.22
N SER A 99 0.78 -18.24 0.73
CA SER A 99 0.41 -18.20 -0.69
C SER A 99 -1.09 -18.23 -0.89
N GLY A 100 -1.52 -17.66 -2.02
CA GLY A 100 -2.94 -17.55 -2.37
C GLY A 100 -3.71 -16.74 -1.33
N VAL A 101 -3.11 -15.67 -0.81
CA VAL A 101 -3.78 -14.78 0.13
C VAL A 101 -4.64 -13.81 -0.66
N LYS A 102 -5.92 -13.69 -0.31
CA LYS A 102 -6.83 -12.73 -0.92
C LYS A 102 -7.56 -11.96 0.16
N VAL A 103 -7.53 -10.64 0.08
CA VAL A 103 -8.31 -9.76 0.95
C VAL A 103 -9.17 -8.89 0.07
N HIS A 104 -10.48 -8.88 0.30
CA HIS A 104 -11.36 -7.99 -0.44
C HIS A 104 -12.47 -7.44 0.45
N GLY A 105 -12.99 -6.28 0.02
CA GLY A 105 -14.13 -5.64 0.63
C GLY A 105 -14.11 -4.13 0.39
N PRO A 106 -14.97 -3.39 1.10
CA PRO A 106 -15.09 -1.96 0.91
C PRO A 106 -13.86 -1.23 1.43
N LEU A 107 -13.38 -0.26 0.65
CA LEU A 107 -12.33 0.63 1.11
C LEU A 107 -12.93 1.65 2.07
N VAL A 108 -12.73 1.44 3.36
CA VAL A 108 -13.10 2.41 4.40
C VAL A 108 -11.85 3.17 4.82
N LEU A 109 -11.83 4.44 4.46
CA LEU A 109 -10.79 5.36 4.86
C LEU A 109 -11.04 5.77 6.32
N PRO A 110 -10.09 5.55 7.24
CA PRO A 110 -10.33 5.85 8.65
C PRO A 110 -10.61 7.35 8.83
N PRO A 111 -11.59 7.73 9.68
CA PRO A 111 -11.80 9.14 10.00
C PRO A 111 -10.52 9.67 10.65
N HIS A 112 -10.04 10.81 10.14
CA HIS A 112 -8.85 11.46 10.67
C HIS A 112 -9.04 11.75 12.17
N ALA A 113 -8.28 11.07 13.02
CA ALA A 113 -8.31 11.32 14.46
C ALA A 113 -7.82 12.76 14.71
N LYS A 114 -8.72 13.63 15.19
CA LYS A 114 -8.35 14.94 15.73
C LYS A 114 -7.63 14.71 17.07
N GLY A 115 -6.31 14.55 17.03
CA GLY A 115 -5.46 14.46 18.22
C GLY A 115 -4.32 13.45 18.06
N ASP A 116 -3.08 13.95 18.03
CA ASP A 116 -1.80 13.32 18.41
C ASP A 116 -1.41 11.90 17.94
N ALA A 117 -2.10 11.34 16.95
CA ALA A 117 -1.56 10.25 16.14
C ALA A 117 -1.20 10.74 14.75
N HIS A 118 -0.32 11.76 14.67
CA HIS A 118 0.47 12.01 13.46
C HIS A 118 1.44 10.83 13.26
N GLY A 119 0.91 9.66 12.89
CA GLY A 119 1.71 8.55 12.41
C GLY A 119 2.46 9.05 11.20
N ALA A 120 3.79 9.13 11.30
CA ALA A 120 4.66 9.67 10.28
C ALA A 120 4.60 8.77 9.06
N TRP A 121 3.63 9.02 8.17
CA TRP A 121 3.72 8.61 6.77
C TRP A 121 5.14 8.96 6.31
N MET A 122 5.92 7.93 6.03
CA MET A 122 7.27 8.02 5.49
C MET A 122 7.29 7.15 4.26
N LEU A 123 7.45 7.78 3.10
CA LEU A 123 7.44 7.12 1.81
C LEU A 123 8.83 7.19 1.18
N GLY A 124 9.87 6.85 1.96
CA GLY A 124 11.27 6.91 1.56
C GLY A 124 11.57 6.28 0.19
N PRO A 125 10.98 5.13 -0.18
CA PRO A 125 11.16 4.54 -1.50
C PRO A 125 10.76 5.43 -2.68
N LEU A 126 9.87 6.41 -2.48
CA LEU A 126 9.50 7.37 -3.54
C LEU A 126 10.59 8.41 -3.81
N ALA A 127 11.50 8.66 -2.86
CA ALA A 127 12.55 9.69 -2.97
C ALA A 127 13.51 9.46 -4.13
N ALA A 128 13.69 8.20 -4.53
CA ALA A 128 14.61 7.81 -5.60
C ALA A 128 13.91 6.96 -6.67
N ALA A 129 12.58 7.08 -6.77
CA ALA A 129 11.79 6.36 -7.75
C ALA A 129 12.18 6.77 -9.18
N ASN A 130 12.16 5.82 -10.11
CA ASN A 130 12.45 6.07 -11.52
C ASN A 130 11.45 5.31 -12.39
N GLY A 131 11.00 5.92 -13.46
CA GLY A 131 10.06 5.26 -14.36
C GLY A 131 9.27 6.23 -15.21
N THR A 132 8.11 5.80 -15.67
CA THR A 132 7.24 6.62 -16.52
C THR A 132 5.79 6.24 -16.28
N ILE A 133 4.94 7.25 -16.21
CA ILE A 133 3.49 7.09 -16.24
C ILE A 133 2.99 7.65 -17.56
N ARG A 134 2.18 6.87 -18.27
CA ARG A 134 1.46 7.26 -19.47
C ARG A 134 -0.03 7.31 -19.18
N ALA A 135 -0.69 8.34 -19.69
CA ALA A 135 -2.14 8.43 -19.68
C ALA A 135 -2.64 8.67 -21.09
N GLU A 136 -3.69 7.95 -21.50
CA GLU A 136 -4.39 8.16 -22.76
C GLU A 136 -5.81 8.61 -22.42
N ILE A 137 -6.17 9.82 -22.85
CA ILE A 137 -7.47 10.43 -22.58
C ILE A 137 -8.30 10.35 -23.85
N VAL A 138 -9.29 9.48 -23.88
CA VAL A 138 -10.17 9.32 -25.03
C VAL A 138 -11.06 10.56 -25.16
N ASP A 139 -11.22 11.07 -26.40
CA ASP A 139 -12.04 12.25 -26.72
C ASP A 139 -11.64 13.53 -25.97
N ALA A 140 -10.35 13.70 -25.64
CA ALA A 140 -9.83 14.83 -24.88
C ALA A 140 -10.34 16.20 -25.37
N HIS A 141 -10.39 16.42 -26.70
CA HIS A 141 -11.01 17.59 -27.32
C HIS A 141 -11.52 17.28 -28.74
N LEU A 142 -12.84 17.39 -28.97
CA LEU A 142 -13.45 17.38 -30.31
C LEU A 142 -12.91 16.29 -31.27
N LEU A 143 -12.97 15.02 -30.86
CA LEU A 143 -12.53 13.81 -31.61
C LEU A 143 -11.02 13.50 -31.61
N PHE A 144 -10.22 14.20 -30.79
CA PHE A 144 -8.81 13.86 -30.59
C PHE A 144 -8.56 13.31 -29.20
N ASP A 145 -7.88 12.17 -29.16
CA ASP A 145 -7.33 11.59 -27.95
C ASP A 145 -6.13 12.40 -27.48
N ALA A 146 -5.80 12.35 -26.20
CA ALA A 146 -4.58 12.94 -25.66
C ALA A 146 -3.66 11.85 -25.13
N ASP A 147 -2.41 11.85 -25.60
CA ASP A 147 -1.36 11.03 -25.02
C ASP A 147 -0.51 11.89 -24.10
N VAL A 148 -0.47 11.53 -22.82
CA VAL A 148 0.33 12.20 -21.80
C VAL A 148 1.43 11.25 -21.34
N THR A 149 2.69 11.66 -21.44
CA THR A 149 3.82 10.91 -20.89
C THR A 149 4.52 11.72 -19.83
N VAL A 150 4.61 11.17 -18.62
CA VAL A 150 5.22 11.81 -17.44
C VAL A 150 6.43 10.98 -16.99
N PRO A 151 7.66 11.37 -17.36
CA PRO A 151 8.85 10.72 -16.86
C PRO A 151 9.09 11.08 -15.39
N ILE A 152 9.52 10.09 -14.61
CA ILE A 152 9.91 10.23 -13.21
C ILE A 152 11.38 9.87 -13.10
N ARG A 153 12.20 10.79 -12.57
CA ARG A 153 13.64 10.59 -12.38
C ARG A 153 14.02 10.98 -10.97
N GLU A 154 14.64 10.06 -10.25
CA GLU A 154 15.09 10.28 -8.87
C GLU A 154 14.00 10.87 -7.96
N GLY A 155 12.78 10.35 -8.05
CA GLY A 155 11.65 10.82 -7.26
C GLY A 155 11.09 12.18 -7.70
N GLU A 156 11.52 12.72 -8.83
CA GLU A 156 11.08 14.00 -9.37
C GLU A 156 10.30 13.84 -10.69
N VAL A 157 9.23 14.62 -10.84
CA VAL A 157 8.62 14.95 -12.12
C VAL A 157 9.00 16.38 -12.47
N GLU A 158 9.73 16.54 -13.57
CA GLU A 158 9.99 17.85 -14.14
C GLU A 158 8.98 18.11 -15.26
N PHE A 159 8.06 19.07 -15.05
CA PHE A 159 6.92 19.24 -15.97
C PHE A 159 7.32 19.73 -17.37
N LYS A 160 8.57 20.21 -17.55
CA LYS A 160 9.12 20.55 -18.87
C LYS A 160 9.38 19.30 -19.74
N ASP A 161 9.58 18.15 -19.09
CA ASP A 161 9.85 16.86 -19.74
C ASP A 161 8.58 16.03 -19.92
N ALA A 162 7.47 16.46 -19.29
CA ALA A 162 6.16 15.85 -19.52
C ALA A 162 5.63 16.28 -20.90
N THR A 163 5.17 15.31 -21.68
CA THR A 163 4.62 15.54 -23.02
C THR A 163 3.11 15.37 -22.99
N VAL A 164 2.40 16.23 -23.74
CA VAL A 164 0.96 16.13 -23.98
C VAL A 164 0.77 16.25 -25.48
N GLU A 165 0.51 15.13 -26.14
CA GLU A 165 0.30 15.09 -27.57
C GLU A 165 -1.20 15.21 -27.90
N HIS A 166 -1.50 15.62 -29.14
CA HIS A 166 -2.82 15.54 -29.78
C HIS A 166 -3.97 16.41 -29.20
N VAL A 167 -3.77 17.16 -28.10
CA VAL A 167 -4.74 18.19 -27.62
C VAL A 167 -4.64 19.51 -28.40
N GLY A 168 -3.52 19.74 -29.09
CA GLY A 168 -3.23 20.91 -29.92
C GLY A 168 -1.75 21.28 -29.89
N PRO A 169 -1.25 22.13 -30.83
CA PRO A 169 0.12 22.61 -30.78
C PRO A 169 0.34 23.32 -29.44
N ASP A 170 1.42 22.96 -28.73
CA ASP A 170 1.83 23.55 -27.45
C ASP A 170 1.04 23.17 -26.18
N SER A 171 0.33 22.04 -26.15
CA SER A 171 -0.25 21.52 -24.91
C SER A 171 0.83 21.09 -23.91
N ARG A 172 0.79 21.58 -22.67
CA ARG A 172 1.89 21.40 -21.69
C ARG A 172 1.38 21.33 -20.26
N MET A 173 2.04 20.53 -19.42
CA MET A 173 1.72 20.43 -17.99
C MET A 173 2.55 21.41 -17.16
N GLY A 174 2.10 21.68 -15.92
CA GLY A 174 2.89 22.44 -14.96
C GLY A 174 2.27 22.52 -13.56
N ALA A 175 3.00 23.15 -12.65
CA ALA A 175 2.56 23.44 -11.30
C ALA A 175 2.50 24.95 -11.06
N SER A 176 1.33 25.50 -10.74
CA SER A 176 1.16 26.89 -10.32
C SER A 176 0.82 26.96 -8.83
N ARG A 177 0.82 28.17 -8.24
CA ARG A 177 0.37 28.34 -6.85
C ARG A 177 -1.09 27.92 -6.62
N LEU A 178 -1.90 27.83 -7.68
CA LEU A 178 -3.29 27.37 -7.59
C LEU A 178 -3.41 25.84 -7.68
N GLY A 179 -2.48 25.16 -8.38
CA GLY A 179 -2.62 23.72 -8.60
C GLY A 179 -1.74 23.16 -9.70
N LEU A 180 -1.85 21.85 -9.89
CA LEU A 180 -1.33 21.13 -11.06
C LEU A 180 -2.27 21.35 -12.23
N TYR A 181 -1.74 21.70 -13.39
CA TYR A 181 -2.53 22.11 -14.54
C TYR A 181 -2.02 21.54 -15.86
N VAL A 182 -2.89 21.59 -16.87
CA VAL A 182 -2.58 21.43 -18.29
C VAL A 182 -2.97 22.72 -19.00
N ASP A 183 -2.03 23.31 -19.73
CA ASP A 183 -2.28 24.38 -20.70
C ASP A 183 -2.67 23.73 -22.03
N ALA A 184 -3.79 24.17 -22.61
CA ALA A 184 -4.26 23.80 -23.94
C ALA A 184 -4.57 25.08 -24.75
N PRO A 185 -4.77 25.02 -26.08
CA PRO A 185 -5.02 26.21 -26.90
C PRO A 185 -6.20 27.07 -26.45
N ASN A 186 -7.21 26.45 -25.80
CA ASN A 186 -8.40 27.11 -25.29
C ASN A 186 -8.26 27.65 -23.84
N GLY A 187 -7.10 27.45 -23.20
CA GLY A 187 -6.81 27.96 -21.86
C GLY A 187 -6.22 26.91 -20.92
N ARG A 188 -6.11 27.29 -19.65
CA ARG A 188 -5.56 26.46 -18.57
C ARG A 188 -6.65 25.70 -17.85
N SER A 189 -6.49 24.39 -17.72
CA SER A 189 -7.34 23.51 -16.91
C SER A 189 -6.55 22.94 -15.74
N TYR A 190 -7.12 23.01 -14.53
CA TYR A 190 -6.49 22.46 -13.32
C TYR A 190 -6.93 21.01 -13.11
N LEU A 191 -5.96 20.11 -12.95
CA LEU A 191 -6.19 18.70 -12.60
C LEU A 191 -6.37 18.54 -11.09
N TYR A 192 -5.53 19.24 -10.33
CA TYR A 192 -5.54 19.21 -8.87
C TYR A 192 -5.35 20.63 -8.34
N GLN A 193 -6.27 21.09 -7.49
CA GLN A 193 -6.21 22.41 -6.86
C GLN A 193 -5.65 22.32 -5.45
N PHE A 194 -4.69 23.18 -5.13
CA PHE A 194 -4.08 23.25 -3.81
C PHE A 194 -4.97 24.03 -2.84
N ALA A 195 -5.03 23.56 -1.60
CA ALA A 195 -5.80 24.24 -0.55
C ALA A 195 -5.13 25.53 -0.06
N SER A 196 -3.81 25.51 0.06
CA SER A 196 -2.98 26.65 0.41
C SER A 196 -1.53 26.39 -0.02
N THR A 197 -0.76 27.46 -0.15
CA THR A 197 0.69 27.40 -0.41
C THR A 197 1.48 27.86 0.81
N PRO A 198 2.68 27.33 1.07
CA PRO A 198 3.44 26.38 0.25
C PRO A 198 2.90 24.94 0.32
N VAL A 199 3.11 24.17 -0.76
CA VAL A 199 2.78 22.74 -0.84
C VAL A 199 4.08 21.96 -0.81
N ALA A 200 4.16 20.94 0.06
CA ALA A 200 5.39 20.16 0.20
C ALA A 200 5.70 19.42 -1.11
N GLY A 201 6.97 19.45 -1.51
CA GLY A 201 7.42 18.80 -2.73
C GLY A 201 7.01 19.48 -4.03
N VAL A 202 6.42 20.68 -4.01
CA VAL A 202 6.07 21.40 -5.24
C VAL A 202 6.99 22.59 -5.45
N GLU A 203 7.69 22.61 -6.58
CA GLU A 203 8.34 23.80 -7.10
C GLU A 203 7.41 24.44 -8.14
N PHE A 204 6.98 25.68 -7.90
CA PHE A 204 6.03 26.35 -8.77
C PHE A 204 6.69 26.95 -10.03
N GLU A 205 5.89 27.05 -11.09
CA GLU A 205 6.25 27.69 -12.36
C GLU A 205 6.88 29.08 -12.13
N ARG A 206 7.88 29.42 -12.95
CA ARG A 206 8.47 30.76 -13.01
C ARG A 206 8.17 31.38 -14.37
N ARG A 207 7.63 32.59 -14.34
CA ARG A 207 7.36 33.40 -15.55
C ARG A 207 8.47 34.42 -15.73
N GLY A 208 8.90 34.63 -16.98
CA GLY A 208 9.97 35.58 -17.29
C GLY A 208 9.61 37.03 -16.93
N ALA A 209 10.61 37.81 -16.49
CA ALA A 209 10.43 39.17 -15.97
C ALA A 209 10.44 40.29 -17.05
N MET A 210 10.68 39.98 -18.32
CA MET A 210 10.72 41.00 -19.39
C MET A 210 9.88 40.60 -20.61
N LEU A 211 8.77 41.34 -20.80
CA LEU A 211 8.06 41.61 -22.05
C LEU A 211 7.62 40.40 -22.91
N GLY A 212 7.09 39.34 -22.31
CA GLY A 212 6.26 38.37 -23.01
C GLY A 212 5.66 37.31 -22.08
N PRO A 213 4.58 36.61 -22.48
CA PRO A 213 3.86 35.63 -21.65
C PRO A 213 4.61 34.28 -21.47
N TRP A 214 5.92 34.25 -21.72
CA TRP A 214 6.68 33.01 -21.84
C TRP A 214 7.02 32.43 -20.46
N VAL A 215 6.55 31.20 -20.22
CA VAL A 215 6.90 30.41 -19.03
C VAL A 215 8.31 29.84 -19.24
N THR A 216 9.26 30.25 -18.39
CA THR A 216 10.67 29.83 -18.48
C THR A 216 10.91 28.50 -17.76
N ASP A 217 10.09 28.20 -16.76
CA ASP A 217 10.12 26.96 -15.97
C ASP A 217 8.68 26.60 -15.58
N ARG A 218 8.27 25.35 -15.80
CA ARG A 218 6.91 24.85 -15.55
C ARG A 218 6.75 24.23 -14.16
N GLY A 219 7.81 24.24 -13.35
CA GLY A 219 7.83 23.70 -12.01
C GLY A 219 8.22 22.23 -11.96
N LYS A 220 8.27 21.71 -10.74
CA LYS A 220 8.64 20.33 -10.43
C LYS A 220 7.75 19.76 -9.32
N LEU A 221 7.67 18.43 -9.30
CA LEU A 221 7.01 17.68 -8.25
C LEU A 221 7.97 16.63 -7.68
N HIS A 222 8.29 16.73 -6.41
CA HIS A 222 9.03 15.76 -5.62
C HIS A 222 8.03 14.76 -5.01
N LEU A 223 8.07 13.51 -5.46
CA LEU A 223 7.04 12.51 -5.19
C LEU A 223 6.87 12.18 -3.71
N GLN A 224 7.96 11.90 -2.98
CA GLN A 224 7.89 11.57 -1.56
C GLN A 224 7.23 12.68 -0.73
N PRO A 225 7.78 13.92 -0.66
CA PRO A 225 7.20 14.95 0.20
C PRO A 225 5.78 15.35 -0.23
N PHE A 226 5.46 15.28 -1.52
CA PHE A 226 4.11 15.55 -2.01
C PHE A 226 3.12 14.46 -1.58
N ALA A 227 3.45 13.18 -1.75
CA ALA A 227 2.58 12.07 -1.36
C ALA A 227 2.38 12.00 0.16
N GLU A 228 3.44 12.21 0.95
CA GLU A 228 3.33 12.30 2.40
C GLU A 228 2.46 13.49 2.83
N TRP A 229 2.56 14.63 2.14
CA TRP A 229 1.69 15.78 2.40
C TRP A 229 0.24 15.49 2.08
N LEU A 230 -0.05 14.84 0.94
CA LEU A 230 -1.40 14.41 0.55
C LEU A 230 -2.04 13.50 1.60
N LEU A 231 -1.30 12.49 2.07
CA LEU A 231 -1.78 11.51 3.06
C LEU A 231 -1.98 12.10 4.46
N ARG A 232 -1.42 13.29 4.73
CA ARG A 232 -1.62 14.05 5.97
C ARG A 232 -2.77 15.05 5.87
N GLN A 233 -3.28 15.33 4.67
CA GLN A 233 -4.39 16.27 4.52
C GLN A 233 -5.70 15.65 5.03
N PRO A 234 -6.48 16.37 5.85
CA PRO A 234 -7.82 15.91 6.19
C PRO A 234 -8.65 15.84 4.91
N TRP A 235 -9.24 14.68 4.63
CA TRP A 235 -10.30 14.55 3.62
C TRP A 235 -11.57 15.23 4.13
N SER A 236 -11.61 16.55 4.08
CA SER A 236 -12.82 17.33 4.32
C SER A 236 -13.52 17.63 3.00
N GLU A 237 -14.85 17.51 3.00
CA GLU A 237 -15.71 17.96 1.91
C GLU A 237 -15.59 19.48 1.73
N GLY A 238 -14.79 19.91 0.75
CA GLY A 238 -14.66 21.32 0.43
C GLY A 238 -13.64 21.58 -0.68
N ALA A 239 -14.13 21.61 -1.93
CA ALA A 239 -13.60 22.24 -3.16
C ALA A 239 -12.10 22.16 -3.54
N MET A 240 -11.24 21.51 -2.76
CA MET A 240 -9.79 21.46 -2.94
C MET A 240 -9.36 20.02 -3.19
N GLY A 241 -8.44 19.80 -4.13
CA GLY A 241 -8.08 18.48 -4.64
C GLY A 241 -8.45 18.28 -6.12
N ILE A 242 -8.81 17.05 -6.50
CA ILE A 242 -9.19 16.71 -7.88
C ILE A 242 -10.43 17.53 -8.28
N THR A 243 -10.30 18.33 -9.35
CA THR A 243 -11.36 19.22 -9.85
C THR A 243 -12.50 18.42 -10.51
N GLU A 244 -13.69 19.02 -10.61
CA GLU A 244 -14.82 18.39 -11.32
C GLU A 244 -14.48 18.06 -12.78
N GLN A 245 -13.81 18.99 -13.47
CA GLN A 245 -13.33 18.77 -14.83
C GLN A 245 -12.37 17.57 -14.90
N ALA A 246 -11.44 17.44 -13.96
CA ALA A 246 -10.52 16.30 -13.91
C ALA A 246 -11.22 14.97 -13.65
N ARG A 247 -12.27 14.95 -12.80
CA ARG A 247 -13.07 13.74 -12.55
C ARG A 247 -13.73 13.23 -13.83
N LEU A 248 -14.32 14.15 -14.63
CA LEU A 248 -14.91 13.80 -15.93
C LEU A 248 -13.86 13.26 -16.93
N LEU A 249 -12.62 13.73 -16.84
CA LEU A 249 -11.53 13.18 -17.66
C LEU A 249 -11.14 11.77 -17.19
N PHE A 250 -11.11 11.50 -15.89
CA PHE A 250 -10.67 10.22 -15.35
C PHE A 250 -11.54 9.04 -15.78
N ASP A 251 -12.84 9.23 -16.01
CA ASP A 251 -13.73 8.19 -16.53
C ASP A 251 -13.37 7.69 -17.94
N ARG A 252 -12.56 8.47 -18.66
CA ARG A 252 -12.10 8.18 -20.03
C ARG A 252 -10.57 8.20 -20.15
N THR A 253 -9.87 8.20 -19.02
CA THR A 253 -8.41 8.16 -18.97
C THR A 253 -7.96 6.75 -18.71
N ARG A 254 -7.32 6.14 -19.70
CA ARG A 254 -6.46 4.98 -19.51
C ARG A 254 -5.16 5.43 -18.88
N LEU A 255 -4.62 4.61 -17.99
CA LEU A 255 -3.35 4.84 -17.33
C LEU A 255 -2.51 3.56 -17.44
N ASP A 256 -1.24 3.71 -17.78
CA ASP A 256 -0.25 2.65 -17.71
C ASP A 256 1.06 3.24 -17.18
N GLY A 257 1.84 2.48 -16.46
CA GLY A 257 3.13 2.95 -16.02
C GLY A 257 3.91 1.94 -15.20
N GLU A 258 5.21 2.12 -15.21
CA GLU A 258 6.15 1.32 -14.44
C GLU A 258 7.05 2.25 -13.63
N LEU A 259 7.14 1.98 -12.33
CA LEU A 259 7.98 2.71 -11.38
C LEU A 259 8.88 1.73 -10.63
N ARG A 260 10.19 1.92 -10.74
CA ARG A 260 11.16 1.27 -9.87
C ARG A 260 11.36 2.13 -8.64
N LEU A 261 10.95 1.62 -7.48
CA LEU A 261 11.11 2.31 -6.21
C LEU A 261 12.56 2.30 -5.71
N GLY A 262 12.89 3.31 -4.93
CA GLY A 262 14.10 3.43 -4.10
C GLY A 262 14.15 2.39 -2.98
N ASP A 263 15.33 2.25 -2.39
CA ASP A 263 15.45 1.69 -1.06
C ASP A 263 15.13 2.79 -0.02
N GLY A 264 14.66 2.41 1.17
CA GLY A 264 14.44 3.34 2.25
C GLY A 264 13.29 2.96 3.18
N LYS A 265 13.11 3.77 4.22
CA LYS A 265 12.07 3.53 5.23
C LYS A 265 10.67 3.80 4.66
N PHE A 266 9.82 2.79 4.77
CA PHE A 266 8.38 2.91 4.62
C PHE A 266 7.72 2.90 6.00
N ALA A 267 6.82 3.84 6.26
CA ALA A 267 5.95 3.78 7.42
C ALA A 267 4.57 4.36 7.09
N ALA A 268 3.55 3.69 7.62
CA ALA A 268 2.16 4.08 7.61
C ALA A 268 1.54 3.75 8.98
N PRO A 269 0.34 4.24 9.32
CA PRO A 269 -0.32 3.87 10.56
C PRO A 269 -0.38 2.34 10.74
N GLY A 270 0.24 1.84 11.80
CA GLY A 270 0.26 0.41 12.12
C GLY A 270 1.29 -0.43 11.34
N VAL A 271 2.08 0.12 10.42
CA VAL A 271 3.09 -0.64 9.69
C VAL A 271 4.37 0.17 9.45
N GLN A 272 5.52 -0.47 9.58
CA GLN A 272 6.81 0.09 9.18
C GLN A 272 7.72 -1.01 8.65
N ALA A 273 8.56 -0.67 7.69
CA ALA A 273 9.61 -1.55 7.18
C ALA A 273 10.70 -0.73 6.49
N GLU A 274 11.84 -1.34 6.24
CA GLU A 274 12.87 -0.81 5.35
C GLU A 274 12.79 -1.54 4.01
N VAL A 275 12.35 -0.85 2.95
CA VAL A 275 12.31 -1.42 1.61
C VAL A 275 13.74 -1.45 1.06
N VAL A 276 14.15 -2.59 0.53
CA VAL A 276 15.51 -2.83 0.03
C VAL A 276 15.47 -3.65 -1.26
N GLY A 277 16.61 -3.79 -1.94
CA GLY A 277 16.74 -4.68 -3.11
C GLY A 277 16.56 -3.99 -4.45
N ARG A 278 16.52 -2.65 -4.51
CA ARG A 278 16.51 -1.90 -5.77
C ARG A 278 17.66 -2.32 -6.69
N ALA A 279 18.87 -2.45 -6.14
CA ALA A 279 20.07 -2.84 -6.90
C ALA A 279 19.99 -4.26 -7.47
N GLU A 280 19.18 -5.13 -6.86
CA GLU A 280 18.93 -6.51 -7.33
C GLU A 280 17.82 -6.58 -8.37
N GLY A 281 17.28 -5.44 -8.80
CA GLY A 281 16.20 -5.40 -9.78
C GLY A 281 14.79 -5.50 -9.16
N ARG A 282 14.64 -5.52 -7.83
CA ARG A 282 13.35 -5.59 -7.13
C ARG A 282 12.64 -4.23 -7.06
N ASN A 283 11.45 -4.24 -6.44
CA ASN A 283 10.61 -3.09 -6.11
C ASN A 283 10.10 -2.34 -7.34
N VAL A 284 9.78 -3.09 -8.39
CA VAL A 284 9.08 -2.58 -9.57
C VAL A 284 7.58 -2.61 -9.28
N VAL A 285 6.95 -1.46 -9.44
CA VAL A 285 5.51 -1.26 -9.31
C VAL A 285 4.97 -0.94 -10.69
N ARG A 286 4.06 -1.78 -11.19
CA ARG A 286 3.29 -1.46 -12.40
C ARG A 286 1.93 -0.96 -11.99
N VAL A 287 1.47 0.07 -12.67
CA VAL A 287 0.19 0.72 -12.41
C VAL A 287 -0.57 0.73 -13.72
N HIS A 288 -1.80 0.23 -13.71
CA HIS A 288 -2.64 0.22 -14.90
C HIS A 288 -4.11 0.50 -14.58
N SER A 289 -4.79 1.11 -15.53
CA SER A 289 -6.23 1.34 -15.48
C SER A 289 -6.78 1.54 -16.90
N GLU A 290 -7.92 0.93 -17.20
CA GLU A 290 -8.67 1.22 -18.42
C GLU A 290 -9.47 2.54 -18.32
N ALA A 291 -9.82 2.93 -17.10
CA ALA A 291 -10.53 4.17 -16.78
C ALA A 291 -10.23 4.52 -15.32
N VAL A 292 -9.37 5.51 -15.09
CA VAL A 292 -8.93 5.91 -13.73
C VAL A 292 -10.11 6.25 -12.81
N GLY A 293 -11.21 6.77 -13.36
CA GLY A 293 -12.43 7.06 -12.61
C GLY A 293 -13.16 5.81 -12.09
N GLN A 294 -12.93 4.66 -12.72
CA GLN A 294 -13.55 3.38 -12.37
C GLN A 294 -12.65 2.49 -11.52
N GLY A 295 -11.34 2.73 -11.51
CA GLY A 295 -10.41 1.97 -10.69
C GLY A 295 -8.94 2.13 -11.05
N LEU A 296 -8.10 1.47 -10.27
CA LEU A 296 -6.66 1.41 -10.45
C LEU A 296 -6.16 0.03 -10.05
N HIS A 297 -5.30 -0.56 -10.88
CA HIS A 297 -4.62 -1.80 -10.57
C HIS A 297 -3.13 -1.51 -10.35
N VAL A 298 -2.55 -2.17 -9.37
CA VAL A 298 -1.16 -2.07 -9.00
C VAL A 298 -0.60 -3.48 -8.90
N ASP A 299 0.51 -3.75 -9.58
CA ASP A 299 1.23 -5.02 -9.57
C ASP A 299 2.65 -4.80 -9.03
N VAL A 300 3.06 -5.66 -8.10
CA VAL A 300 4.42 -5.73 -7.58
C VAL A 300 4.90 -7.18 -7.67
N ASP A 301 5.69 -7.47 -8.71
CA ASP A 301 6.24 -8.81 -8.96
C ASP A 301 7.22 -9.27 -7.87
N SER A 302 7.94 -8.32 -7.25
CA SER A 302 8.92 -8.61 -6.23
C SER A 302 9.16 -7.40 -5.34
N LEU A 303 8.74 -7.51 -4.09
CA LEU A 303 9.07 -6.61 -3.00
C LEU A 303 10.04 -7.32 -2.05
N LEU A 304 11.04 -6.59 -1.56
CA LEU A 304 11.85 -7.02 -0.43
C LEU A 304 11.87 -5.92 0.63
N ALA A 305 11.59 -6.29 1.86
CA ALA A 305 11.62 -5.39 2.99
C ALA A 305 12.26 -6.04 4.21
N ARG A 306 12.93 -5.25 5.03
CA ARG A 306 13.61 -5.67 6.25
C ARG A 306 13.05 -4.97 7.48
N SER A 307 13.31 -5.56 8.65
CA SER A 307 12.90 -5.02 9.94
C SER A 307 11.43 -4.61 9.95
N ALA A 308 10.59 -5.44 9.33
CA ALA A 308 9.19 -5.13 9.13
C ALA A 308 8.42 -5.35 10.44
N VAL A 309 7.53 -4.41 10.72
CA VAL A 309 6.77 -4.35 11.96
C VAL A 309 5.34 -3.99 11.62
N LEU A 310 4.41 -4.79 12.12
CA LEU A 310 2.98 -4.63 11.93
C LEU A 310 2.29 -4.59 13.30
N GLY A 311 1.49 -3.56 13.55
CA GLY A 311 0.64 -3.42 14.72
C GLY A 311 -0.75 -3.98 14.44
N LEU A 312 -1.16 -4.99 15.21
CA LEU A 312 -2.45 -5.66 15.13
C LEU A 312 -3.14 -5.60 16.50
N ARG A 313 -4.21 -4.78 16.64
CA ARG A 313 -5.10 -4.76 17.83
C ARG A 313 -4.35 -4.80 19.18
N GLY A 314 -3.32 -3.95 19.35
CA GLY A 314 -2.52 -3.87 20.57
C GLY A 314 -1.36 -4.87 20.67
N THR A 315 -1.22 -5.77 19.70
CA THR A 315 -0.09 -6.70 19.55
C THR A 315 0.83 -6.21 18.43
N GLN A 316 2.13 -6.44 18.57
CA GLN A 316 3.11 -6.13 17.55
C GLN A 316 3.69 -7.41 16.97
N VAL A 317 3.64 -7.52 15.65
CA VAL A 317 4.33 -8.53 14.85
C VAL A 317 5.59 -7.90 14.29
N ARG A 318 6.73 -8.58 14.42
CA ARG A 318 8.01 -8.18 13.87
C ARG A 318 8.59 -9.30 13.02
N CYS A 319 9.31 -8.95 11.97
CA CYS A 319 10.04 -9.88 11.13
C CYS A 319 11.35 -9.24 10.67
N ASP A 320 12.36 -10.08 10.46
CA ASP A 320 13.69 -9.64 10.02
C ASP A 320 13.66 -9.29 8.53
N GLU A 321 13.02 -10.13 7.73
CA GLU A 321 12.87 -9.94 6.29
C GLU A 321 11.50 -10.43 5.80
N VAL A 322 10.98 -9.75 4.79
CA VAL A 322 9.74 -10.07 4.08
C VAL A 322 10.01 -9.93 2.59
N ALA A 323 9.77 -11.00 1.85
CA ALA A 323 9.88 -11.01 0.39
C ALA A 323 8.58 -11.53 -0.21
N GLY A 324 8.04 -10.87 -1.22
CA GLY A 324 6.79 -11.34 -1.81
C GLY A 324 6.37 -10.61 -3.08
N ALA A 325 5.28 -11.11 -3.65
CA ALA A 325 4.62 -10.54 -4.82
C ALA A 325 3.14 -10.31 -4.51
N PHE A 326 2.60 -9.18 -4.91
CA PHE A 326 1.20 -8.86 -4.66
C PHE A 326 0.60 -7.95 -5.73
N LYS A 327 -0.72 -8.01 -5.81
CA LYS A 327 -1.55 -7.18 -6.67
C LYS A 327 -2.58 -6.48 -5.80
N LEU A 328 -2.79 -5.21 -6.05
CA LEU A 328 -3.83 -4.40 -5.45
C LEU A 328 -4.74 -3.88 -6.55
N ARG A 329 -6.04 -4.05 -6.39
CA ARG A 329 -7.07 -3.47 -7.25
C ARG A 329 -7.95 -2.59 -6.41
N LEU A 330 -8.12 -1.36 -6.85
CA LEU A 330 -9.13 -0.42 -6.36
C LEU A 330 -10.15 -0.27 -7.47
N TYR A 331 -11.43 -0.37 -7.17
CA TYR A 331 -12.49 -0.25 -8.17
C TYR A 331 -13.77 0.30 -7.56
N VAL A 332 -14.64 0.87 -8.38
CA VAL A 332 -15.95 1.37 -7.94
C VAL A 332 -17.03 0.35 -8.26
N GLU A 333 -17.82 -0.01 -7.25
CA GLU A 333 -18.99 -0.89 -7.37
C GLU A 333 -20.14 -0.27 -6.57
N ASP A 334 -21.31 -0.12 -7.19
CA ASP A 334 -22.51 0.47 -6.57
C ASP A 334 -22.27 1.83 -5.87
N ALA A 335 -21.48 2.70 -6.50
CA ALA A 335 -21.04 4.01 -5.98
C ALA A 335 -20.17 3.95 -4.71
N GLN A 336 -19.62 2.78 -4.38
CA GLN A 336 -18.69 2.59 -3.28
C GLN A 336 -17.34 2.08 -3.80
N MET A 337 -16.25 2.62 -3.24
CA MET A 337 -14.91 2.13 -3.57
C MET A 337 -14.66 0.80 -2.85
N GLN A 338 -14.23 -0.19 -3.62
CA GLN A 338 -13.83 -1.51 -3.18
C GLN A 338 -12.33 -1.67 -3.35
N PHE A 339 -11.76 -2.58 -2.59
CA PHE A 339 -10.40 -3.04 -2.82
C PHE A 339 -10.35 -4.57 -2.89
N ALA A 340 -9.42 -5.08 -3.69
CA ALA A 340 -9.00 -6.47 -3.70
C ALA A 340 -7.46 -6.52 -3.67
N PHE A 341 -6.92 -7.18 -2.66
CA PHE A 341 -5.50 -7.43 -2.49
C PHE A 341 -5.26 -8.93 -2.67
N ASP A 342 -4.46 -9.29 -3.65
CA ASP A 342 -4.09 -10.66 -3.97
C ASP A 342 -2.59 -10.79 -3.75
N LEU A 343 -2.16 -11.72 -2.89
CA LEU A 343 -0.77 -12.02 -2.63
C LEU A 343 -0.46 -13.44 -3.11
N ASP A 344 0.39 -13.50 -4.12
CA ASP A 344 0.73 -14.73 -4.82
C ASP A 344 1.63 -15.60 -3.94
N SER A 345 2.69 -14.98 -3.40
CA SER A 345 3.60 -15.60 -2.44
C SER A 345 4.22 -14.57 -1.51
N LEU A 346 4.46 -14.98 -0.27
CA LEU A 346 5.13 -14.22 0.77
C LEU A 346 6.03 -15.15 1.56
N ALA A 347 7.30 -14.83 1.64
CA ALA A 347 8.27 -15.45 2.53
C ALA A 347 8.66 -14.45 3.61
N ILE A 348 8.65 -14.89 4.86
CA ILE A 348 8.97 -14.10 6.05
C ILE A 348 10.05 -14.86 6.81
N SER A 349 11.07 -14.14 7.29
CA SER A 349 12.07 -14.68 8.21
C SER A 349 12.03 -13.97 9.57
N GLY A 350 12.36 -14.71 10.63
CA GLY A 350 12.47 -14.16 11.99
C GLY A 350 11.16 -13.58 12.53
N LEU A 351 10.04 -14.26 12.28
CA LEU A 351 8.72 -13.85 12.74
C LEU A 351 8.65 -13.88 14.27
N ARG A 352 8.21 -12.78 14.87
CA ARG A 352 8.06 -12.59 16.33
C ARG A 352 6.77 -11.86 16.64
N LEU A 353 6.01 -12.35 17.60
CA LEU A 353 4.76 -11.77 18.08
C LEU A 353 4.77 -11.69 19.60
N GLY A 354 4.27 -10.58 20.16
CA GLY A 354 4.06 -10.43 21.59
C GLY A 354 5.31 -10.03 22.40
N ASP A 355 6.45 -9.78 21.73
CA ASP A 355 7.64 -9.20 22.37
C ASP A 355 7.41 -7.69 22.61
N SER A 356 6.51 -7.32 23.52
CA SER A 356 6.75 -6.12 24.31
C SER A 356 7.94 -6.47 25.20
N LEU A 357 9.13 -6.06 24.74
CA LEU A 357 10.31 -5.98 25.59
C LEU A 357 9.88 -5.30 26.89
N CYS A 358 10.12 -5.98 28.01
CA CYS A 358 9.93 -5.47 29.36
C CYS A 358 10.48 -4.06 29.52
#